data_AF-A0A2T2WNL4-F1
#
_entry.id   AF-A0A2T2WNL4-F1
#
_cell.length_a   1.000
_cell.length_b   1.000
_cell.length_c   1.000
_cell.angle_alpha   90.00
_cell.angle_beta   90.00
_cell.angle_gamma   90.00
#
_symmetry.space_group_name_H-M   'P 1'
#
loop_
_entity.id
_entity.type
_entity.pdbx_description
1 polymer ?
#
loop_
_entity_poly.entity_id
_entity_poly.type
_entity_poly.pdbx_seq_one_letter_code
_entity_poly.pdbx_strand_id
1 'polypeptide(L)'
;MALACHACNQIKGSQTAAEFGYPDIQAQDRKPLKDAAMMNATRWRLYEQLKATGLPVEGGSGGRTKKQRIAHGLPKEHYYDALCVGESTPDRFTSVPAYVQVWTAKGRGHRQLCGTDAYGFPIRHRSRRKAHCGFQTGDLVRAVVPQGKYAGTWTGRVLVRATGFFDISVQGKRVAQGIAYKHCRILQRNGGWTVEQKTVSA
;
A
#
# COMPACT_ATOMS: atom_id res chain seq x y z
N MET A 1 -21.74 -8.72 -19.94
CA MET A 1 -20.76 -9.65 -20.57
C MET A 1 -20.43 -10.77 -19.60
N ALA A 2 -20.55 -12.02 -20.04
CA ALA A 2 -20.24 -13.21 -19.23
C ALA A 2 -19.33 -14.17 -20.02
N LEU A 3 -18.54 -14.98 -19.31
CA LEU A 3 -17.80 -16.07 -19.94
C LEU A 3 -18.76 -17.23 -20.25
N ALA A 4 -18.70 -17.74 -21.47
CA ALA A 4 -19.49 -18.89 -21.90
C ALA A 4 -18.62 -19.85 -22.70
N CYS A 5 -18.96 -21.14 -22.64
CA CYS A 5 -18.35 -22.13 -23.52
C CYS A 5 -18.70 -21.82 -24.99
N HIS A 6 -17.85 -22.22 -25.95
CA HIS A 6 -18.10 -21.94 -27.36
C HIS A 6 -19.47 -22.49 -27.82
N ALA A 7 -19.77 -23.75 -27.51
CA ALA A 7 -21.05 -24.38 -27.86
C ALA A 7 -22.25 -23.65 -27.25
N CYS A 8 -22.15 -23.27 -25.99
CA CYS A 8 -23.18 -22.54 -25.24
C CYS A 8 -23.47 -21.17 -25.89
N ASN A 9 -22.40 -20.45 -26.28
CA ASN A 9 -22.53 -19.15 -26.93
C ASN A 9 -23.15 -19.26 -28.34
N GLN A 10 -22.84 -20.33 -29.08
CA GLN A 10 -23.42 -20.59 -30.40
C GLN A 10 -24.91 -20.95 -30.31
N ILE A 11 -25.29 -21.87 -29.40
CA ILE A 11 -26.68 -22.31 -29.24
C ILE A 11 -27.56 -21.17 -28.72
N LYS A 12 -27.07 -20.38 -27.76
CA LYS A 12 -27.77 -19.20 -27.24
C LYS A 12 -28.11 -18.20 -28.35
N GLY A 13 -27.20 -18.01 -29.32
CA GLY A 13 -27.38 -17.06 -30.41
C GLY A 13 -27.73 -15.66 -29.90
N SER A 14 -28.80 -15.08 -30.46
CA SER A 14 -29.29 -13.74 -30.11
C SER A 14 -30.20 -13.68 -28.87
N GLN A 15 -30.52 -14.82 -28.24
CA GLN A 15 -31.35 -14.85 -27.04
C GLN A 15 -30.64 -14.14 -25.88
N THR A 16 -31.39 -13.53 -24.97
CA THR A 16 -30.83 -13.02 -23.70
C THR A 16 -30.41 -14.18 -22.80
N ALA A 17 -29.56 -13.91 -21.79
CA ALA A 17 -29.14 -14.97 -20.87
C ALA A 17 -30.33 -15.53 -20.07
N ALA A 18 -31.33 -14.72 -19.74
CA ALA A 18 -32.57 -15.15 -19.11
C ALA A 18 -33.43 -16.01 -20.05
N GLU A 19 -33.60 -15.61 -21.32
CA GLU A 19 -34.32 -16.41 -22.34
C GLU A 19 -33.67 -17.77 -22.55
N PHE A 20 -32.34 -17.84 -22.48
CA PHE A 20 -31.58 -19.08 -22.62
C PHE A 20 -31.57 -19.95 -21.34
N GLY A 21 -32.28 -19.54 -20.28
CA GLY A 21 -32.41 -20.33 -19.04
C GLY A 21 -31.43 -19.96 -17.91
N TYR A 22 -30.69 -18.85 -18.04
CA TYR A 22 -29.73 -18.36 -17.03
C TYR A 22 -30.09 -16.95 -16.52
N PRO A 23 -31.26 -16.77 -15.87
CA PRO A 23 -31.70 -15.47 -15.35
C PRO A 23 -30.74 -14.89 -14.30
N ASP A 24 -30.08 -15.74 -13.51
CA ASP A 24 -29.11 -15.30 -12.49
C ASP A 24 -27.87 -14.63 -13.11
N ILE A 25 -27.40 -15.13 -14.25
CA ILE A 25 -26.27 -14.53 -14.99
C ILE A 25 -26.69 -13.16 -15.53
N GLN A 26 -27.91 -13.04 -16.06
CA GLN A 26 -28.45 -11.76 -16.50
C GLN A 26 -28.63 -10.76 -15.35
N ALA A 27 -29.06 -11.24 -14.18
CA ALA A 27 -29.19 -10.43 -12.98
C ALA A 27 -27.82 -9.94 -12.49
N GLN A 28 -26.78 -10.77 -12.54
CA GLN A 28 -25.40 -10.38 -12.23
C GLN A 28 -24.87 -9.32 -13.19
N ASP A 29 -25.10 -9.46 -14.50
CA ASP A 29 -24.65 -8.50 -15.51
C ASP A 29 -25.32 -7.12 -15.38
N ARG A 30 -26.57 -7.10 -14.89
CA ARG A 30 -27.31 -5.86 -14.62
C ARG A 30 -26.89 -5.17 -13.32
N LYS A 31 -26.02 -5.77 -12.49
CA LYS A 31 -25.55 -5.11 -11.28
C LYS A 31 -24.74 -3.87 -11.66
N PRO A 32 -25.07 -2.70 -11.11
CA PRO A 32 -24.38 -1.47 -11.47
C PRO A 32 -22.91 -1.53 -11.00
N LEU A 33 -22.00 -1.18 -11.91
CA LEU A 33 -20.57 -1.08 -11.62
C LEU A 33 -20.26 0.27 -10.94
N LYS A 34 -20.87 0.52 -9.77
CA LYS A 34 -20.80 1.81 -9.06
C LYS A 34 -19.36 2.25 -8.80
N ASP A 35 -18.51 1.32 -8.35
CA ASP A 35 -17.12 1.61 -8.04
C ASP A 35 -16.33 2.00 -9.31
N ALA A 36 -16.55 1.28 -10.42
CA ALA A 36 -15.91 1.60 -11.69
C ALA A 36 -16.39 2.96 -12.23
N ALA A 37 -17.69 3.26 -12.10
CA ALA A 37 -18.25 4.55 -12.47
C ALA A 37 -17.64 5.69 -11.64
N MET A 38 -17.51 5.53 -10.33
CA MET A 38 -16.86 6.50 -9.43
C MET A 38 -15.39 6.72 -9.82
N MET A 39 -14.64 5.65 -10.07
CA MET A 39 -13.23 5.75 -10.49
C MET A 39 -13.10 6.46 -11.84
N ASN A 40 -13.95 6.15 -12.81
CA ASN A 40 -13.94 6.80 -14.13
C ASN A 40 -14.31 8.28 -14.04
N ALA A 41 -15.34 8.63 -13.28
CA ALA A 41 -15.72 10.03 -13.06
C ALA A 41 -14.60 10.83 -12.37
N THR A 42 -13.99 10.25 -11.33
CA THR A 42 -12.86 10.86 -10.62
C THR A 42 -11.65 11.05 -11.53
N ARG A 43 -11.33 10.03 -12.35
CA ARG A 43 -10.24 10.08 -13.33
C ARG A 43 -10.44 11.20 -14.35
N TRP A 44 -11.64 11.32 -14.93
CA TRP A 44 -11.94 12.37 -15.92
C TRP A 44 -11.89 13.75 -15.29
N ARG A 45 -12.48 13.92 -14.11
CA ARG A 45 -12.42 15.19 -13.38
C ARG A 45 -10.99 15.60 -13.09
N LEU A 46 -10.14 14.68 -12.61
CA LEU A 46 -8.73 14.94 -12.37
C LEU A 46 -8.00 15.36 -13.65
N TYR A 47 -8.23 14.64 -14.75
CA TYR A 47 -7.59 14.93 -16.03
C TYR A 47 -7.96 16.33 -16.57
N GLU A 48 -9.24 16.71 -16.47
CA GLU A 48 -9.70 18.05 -16.83
C GLU A 48 -9.07 19.15 -15.97
N GLN A 49 -8.99 18.93 -14.65
CA GLN A 49 -8.34 19.87 -13.73
C GLN A 49 -6.85 20.02 -14.03
N LEU A 50 -6.16 18.93 -14.35
CA LEU A 50 -4.75 18.97 -14.76
C LEU A 50 -4.59 19.72 -16.08
N LYS A 51 -5.45 19.47 -17.08
CA LYS A 51 -5.44 20.21 -18.34
C LYS A 51 -5.64 21.71 -18.16
N ALA A 52 -6.52 22.09 -17.23
CA ALA A 52 -6.81 23.50 -16.94
C ALA A 52 -5.59 24.27 -16.40
N THR A 53 -4.53 23.59 -15.93
CA THR A 53 -3.28 24.24 -15.52
C THR A 53 -2.46 24.79 -16.70
N GLY A 54 -2.78 24.40 -17.93
CA GLY A 54 -2.03 24.79 -19.14
C GLY A 54 -0.72 24.00 -19.35
N LEU A 55 -0.37 23.10 -18.45
CA LEU A 55 0.78 22.21 -18.61
C LEU A 55 0.47 21.08 -19.60
N PRO A 56 1.47 20.52 -20.30
CA PRO A 56 1.29 19.31 -21.10
C PRO A 56 0.85 18.14 -20.21
N VAL A 57 -0.33 17.58 -20.49
CA VAL A 57 -0.91 16.47 -19.74
C VAL A 57 -1.26 15.32 -20.67
N GLU A 58 -0.64 14.18 -20.42
CA GLU A 58 -0.91 12.93 -21.12
C GLU A 58 -1.64 11.92 -20.21
N GLY A 59 -2.55 11.16 -20.80
CA GLY A 59 -3.22 10.05 -20.14
C GLY A 59 -2.82 8.71 -20.75
N GLY A 60 -2.64 7.69 -19.91
CA GLY A 60 -2.39 6.31 -20.33
C GLY A 60 -3.57 5.37 -20.05
N SER A 61 -3.59 4.23 -20.74
CA SER A 61 -4.38 3.07 -20.33
C SER A 61 -3.49 2.09 -19.57
N GLY A 62 -4.04 1.35 -18.61
CA GLY A 62 -3.29 0.32 -17.89
C GLY A 62 -2.76 -0.78 -18.83
N GLY A 63 -3.46 -1.03 -19.95
CA GLY A 63 -3.01 -1.94 -21.00
C GLY A 63 -1.75 -1.44 -21.72
N ARG A 64 -1.71 -0.14 -22.08
CA ARG A 64 -0.53 0.49 -22.70
C ARG A 64 0.67 0.44 -21.76
N THR A 65 0.48 0.81 -20.49
CA THR A 65 1.53 0.74 -19.47
C THR A 65 2.07 -0.67 -19.29
N LYS A 66 1.19 -1.67 -19.19
CA LYS A 66 1.62 -3.08 -19.11
C LYS A 66 2.42 -3.50 -20.34
N LYS A 67 1.97 -3.15 -21.55
CA LYS A 67 2.64 -3.51 -22.81
C LYS A 67 4.04 -2.90 -22.88
N GLN A 68 4.16 -1.60 -22.61
CA GLN A 68 5.45 -0.89 -22.63
C GLN A 68 6.41 -1.45 -21.58
N ARG A 69 5.93 -1.67 -20.35
CA ARG A 69 6.73 -2.26 -19.28
C ARG A 69 7.32 -3.62 -19.68
N ILE A 70 6.52 -4.47 -20.33
CA ILE A 70 6.98 -5.77 -20.84
C ILE A 70 7.99 -5.58 -21.98
N ALA A 71 7.75 -4.65 -22.91
CA ALA A 71 8.68 -4.35 -24.01
C ALA A 71 10.05 -3.87 -23.50
N HIS A 72 10.10 -3.15 -22.38
CA HIS A 72 11.34 -2.74 -21.71
C HIS A 72 11.95 -3.80 -20.78
N GLY A 73 11.33 -4.99 -20.65
CA GLY A 73 11.82 -6.04 -19.75
C GLY A 73 11.69 -5.72 -18.26
N LEU A 74 10.91 -4.72 -17.88
CA LEU A 74 10.84 -4.22 -16.50
C LEU A 74 9.88 -5.06 -15.64
N PRO A 75 10.23 -5.42 -14.39
CA PRO A 75 9.35 -6.14 -13.49
C PRO A 75 8.17 -5.26 -13.04
N LYS A 76 7.10 -5.89 -12.53
CA LYS A 76 5.91 -5.16 -12.08
C LYS A 76 6.17 -4.44 -10.76
N GLU A 77 6.41 -3.14 -10.84
CA GLU A 77 6.59 -2.25 -9.69
C GLU A 77 5.95 -0.89 -9.99
N HIS A 78 5.47 -0.19 -8.96
CA HIS A 78 4.79 1.10 -9.15
C HIS A 78 5.65 2.16 -9.85
N TYR A 79 6.95 2.19 -9.56
CA TYR A 79 7.88 3.15 -10.18
C TYR A 79 8.19 2.80 -11.65
N TYR A 80 8.19 1.51 -12.02
CA TYR A 80 8.32 1.11 -13.43
C TYR A 80 7.03 1.30 -14.22
N ASP A 81 5.88 1.05 -13.59
CA ASP A 81 4.58 1.40 -14.18
C ASP A 81 4.52 2.92 -14.44
N ALA A 82 5.06 3.76 -13.56
CA ALA A 82 5.14 5.22 -13.73
C ALA A 82 6.05 5.68 -14.89
N LEU A 83 7.16 4.98 -15.16
CA LEU A 83 8.03 5.26 -16.31
C LEU A 83 7.36 4.90 -17.64
N CYS A 84 6.39 3.98 -17.62
CA CYS A 84 5.70 3.47 -18.80
C CYS A 84 4.28 4.05 -18.94
N VAL A 85 4.05 5.29 -18.52
CA VAL A 85 2.74 5.94 -18.63
C VAL A 85 2.68 6.83 -19.85
N GLY A 86 1.78 6.51 -20.78
CA GLY A 86 1.50 7.36 -21.94
C GLY A 86 2.18 6.89 -23.21
N GLU A 87 1.95 7.61 -24.30
CA GLU A 87 2.64 7.49 -25.59
C GLU A 87 4.05 8.07 -25.55
N SER A 88 4.30 9.07 -24.70
CA SER A 88 5.61 9.71 -24.57
C SER A 88 6.70 8.82 -23.94
N THR A 89 6.35 7.61 -23.50
CA THR A 89 7.33 6.60 -23.05
C THR A 89 8.37 6.34 -24.16
N PRO A 90 9.67 6.57 -23.91
CA PRO A 90 10.70 6.40 -24.91
C PRO A 90 10.95 4.92 -25.23
N ASP A 91 11.43 4.62 -26.44
CA ASP A 91 11.78 3.23 -26.85
C ASP A 91 12.88 2.61 -25.98
N ARG A 92 13.74 3.43 -25.37
CA ARG A 92 14.80 2.99 -24.46
C ARG A 92 15.09 4.01 -23.36
N PHE A 93 15.25 3.52 -22.13
CA PHE A 93 15.75 4.32 -21.02
C PHE A 93 17.29 4.33 -21.01
N THR A 94 17.89 5.50 -20.80
CA THR A 94 19.35 5.67 -20.74
C THR A 94 19.94 5.25 -19.39
N SER A 95 19.19 5.40 -18.32
CA SER A 95 19.58 4.99 -16.97
C SER A 95 18.36 4.80 -16.08
N VAL A 96 18.44 3.86 -15.14
CA VAL A 96 17.52 3.73 -14.01
C VAL A 96 18.26 4.03 -12.71
N PRO A 97 17.62 4.64 -11.71
CA PRO A 97 18.27 4.93 -10.44
C PRO A 97 18.67 3.62 -9.72
N ALA A 98 19.80 3.64 -9.02
CA ALA A 98 20.26 2.48 -8.24
C ALA A 98 19.32 2.12 -7.08
N TYR A 99 18.56 3.09 -6.57
CA TYR A 99 17.62 2.92 -5.48
C TYR A 99 16.38 3.81 -5.65
N VAL A 100 15.29 3.37 -5.06
CA VAL A 100 14.05 4.15 -4.92
C VAL A 100 13.71 4.30 -3.44
N GLN A 101 13.07 5.42 -3.09
CA GLN A 101 12.47 5.60 -1.77
C GLN A 101 11.00 5.18 -1.82
N VAL A 102 10.64 4.19 -1.03
CA VAL A 102 9.27 3.71 -0.88
C VAL A 102 8.65 4.38 0.34
N TRP A 103 7.62 5.18 0.09
CA TRP A 103 6.85 5.87 1.12
C TRP A 103 5.56 5.10 1.37
N THR A 104 5.38 4.60 2.59
CA THR A 104 4.16 3.85 2.97
C THR A 104 3.44 4.59 4.10
N ALA A 105 2.13 4.81 3.92
CA ALA A 105 1.26 5.31 4.97
C ALA A 105 0.99 4.20 6.00
N LYS A 106 1.35 4.41 7.27
CA LYS A 106 1.17 3.44 8.37
C LYS A 106 0.05 3.83 9.35
N GLY A 107 -0.57 4.99 9.16
CA GLY A 107 -1.54 5.56 10.09
C GLY A 107 -0.91 6.04 11.40
N ARG A 108 -1.70 6.76 12.23
CA ARG A 108 -1.24 7.41 13.48
C ARG A 108 -1.77 6.74 14.75
N GLY A 109 -1.95 5.42 14.67
CA GLY A 109 -2.53 4.58 15.72
C GLY A 109 -3.98 4.21 15.49
N HIS A 110 -4.54 3.45 16.42
CA HIS A 110 -5.89 2.91 16.36
C HIS A 110 -6.83 3.68 17.30
N ARG A 111 -8.09 3.93 16.88
CA ARG A 111 -9.09 4.60 17.71
C ARG A 111 -9.79 3.66 18.69
N GLN A 112 -9.85 2.36 18.39
CA GLN A 112 -10.41 1.37 19.32
C GLN A 112 -9.43 1.17 20.48
N LEU A 113 -9.87 1.54 21.69
CA LEU A 113 -9.11 1.43 22.93
C LEU A 113 -9.37 0.11 23.65
N CYS A 114 -10.51 -0.52 23.39
CA CYS A 114 -10.88 -1.82 23.96
C CYS A 114 -10.51 -2.95 22.98
N GLY A 115 -9.73 -3.92 23.41
CA GLY A 115 -9.61 -5.18 22.69
C GLY A 115 -10.72 -6.13 23.12
N THR A 116 -11.43 -6.71 22.17
CA THR A 116 -12.50 -7.67 22.40
C THR A 116 -12.05 -9.11 22.10
N ASP A 117 -12.76 -10.08 22.65
CA ASP A 117 -12.69 -11.48 22.19
C ASP A 117 -13.40 -11.67 20.85
N ALA A 118 -13.52 -12.93 20.39
CA ALA A 118 -14.19 -13.29 19.15
C ALA A 118 -15.72 -13.04 19.17
N TYR A 119 -16.32 -12.89 20.36
CA TYR A 119 -17.75 -12.64 20.56
C TYR A 119 -18.07 -11.16 20.82
N GLY A 120 -17.04 -10.30 20.88
CA GLY A 120 -17.20 -8.86 21.08
C GLY A 120 -17.10 -8.41 22.54
N PHE A 121 -16.80 -9.30 23.49
CA PHE A 121 -16.67 -8.93 24.90
C PHE A 121 -15.30 -8.30 25.19
N PRO A 122 -15.25 -7.19 25.96
CA PRO A 122 -13.99 -6.55 26.40
C PRO A 122 -13.05 -7.49 27.17
N ILE A 123 -11.81 -7.66 26.70
CA ILE A 123 -10.76 -8.43 27.39
C ILE A 123 -9.55 -7.61 27.80
N ARG A 124 -9.36 -6.42 27.21
CA ARG A 124 -8.25 -5.52 27.56
C ARG A 124 -8.56 -4.07 27.21
N HIS A 125 -8.00 -3.15 27.96
CA HIS A 125 -8.03 -1.72 27.65
C HIS A 125 -6.64 -1.18 27.38
N ARG A 126 -6.51 -0.36 26.33
CA ARG A 126 -5.30 0.38 26.00
C ARG A 126 -5.30 1.74 26.69
N SER A 127 -4.14 2.20 27.11
CA SER A 127 -3.99 3.56 27.64
C SER A 127 -4.36 4.59 26.57
N ARG A 128 -5.03 5.68 27.00
CA ARG A 128 -5.27 6.86 26.16
C ARG A 128 -3.99 7.68 25.95
N ARG A 129 -3.00 7.49 26.82
CA ARG A 129 -1.70 8.15 26.72
C ARG A 129 -0.90 7.51 25.59
N LYS A 130 -0.57 8.29 24.56
CA LYS A 130 0.17 7.80 23.38
C LYS A 130 1.69 7.76 23.58
N ALA A 131 2.20 8.65 24.44
CA ALA A 131 3.63 8.80 24.65
C ALA A 131 4.06 8.35 26.06
N HIS A 132 5.07 7.51 26.14
CA HIS A 132 5.69 7.05 27.39
C HIS A 132 7.19 7.33 27.35
N CYS A 133 7.75 7.85 28.45
CA CYS A 133 9.16 8.24 28.56
C CYS A 133 9.64 9.19 27.44
N GLY A 134 8.74 9.97 26.85
CA GLY A 134 9.06 10.87 25.72
C GLY A 134 9.03 10.23 24.34
N PHE A 135 8.64 8.96 24.21
CA PHE A 135 8.57 8.20 22.95
C PHE A 135 7.13 7.80 22.63
N GLN A 136 6.82 7.65 21.35
CA GLN A 136 5.57 7.07 20.87
C GLN A 136 5.85 5.86 19.97
N THR A 137 4.95 4.86 20.01
CA THR A 137 5.02 3.72 19.09
C THR A 137 5.06 4.21 17.63
N GLY A 138 6.04 3.72 16.89
CA GLY A 138 6.33 4.10 15.52
C GLY A 138 7.41 5.16 15.36
N ASP A 139 7.92 5.77 16.44
CA ASP A 139 9.11 6.63 16.36
C ASP A 139 10.31 5.81 15.83
N LEU A 140 11.10 6.40 14.95
CA LEU A 140 12.38 5.82 14.51
C LEU A 140 13.43 6.16 15.54
N VAL A 141 14.08 5.15 16.09
CA VAL A 141 15.09 5.31 17.14
C VAL A 141 16.40 4.62 16.75
N ARG A 142 17.49 5.16 17.26
CA ARG A 142 18.77 4.46 17.39
C ARG A 142 18.92 4.04 18.84
N ALA A 143 19.04 2.74 19.10
CA ALA A 143 19.29 2.21 20.42
C ALA A 143 20.72 1.68 20.53
N VAL A 144 21.43 2.06 21.58
CA VAL A 144 22.77 1.57 21.90
C VAL A 144 22.68 0.76 23.19
N VAL A 145 22.66 -0.56 23.06
CA VAL A 145 22.46 -1.49 24.16
C VAL A 145 23.83 -1.98 24.65
N PRO A 146 24.20 -1.74 25.91
CA PRO A 146 25.55 -2.02 26.39
C PRO A 146 25.83 -3.51 26.59
N GLN A 147 24.86 -4.28 27.08
CA GLN A 147 25.05 -5.68 27.49
C GLN A 147 23.77 -6.52 27.29
N GLY A 148 23.92 -7.84 27.35
CA GLY A 148 22.83 -8.82 27.27
C GLY A 148 22.55 -9.33 25.85
N LYS A 149 21.44 -10.05 25.68
CA LYS A 149 21.06 -10.74 24.43
C LYS A 149 21.05 -9.83 23.18
N TYR A 150 20.67 -8.57 23.35
CA TYR A 150 20.57 -7.60 22.26
C TYR A 150 21.66 -6.52 22.35
N ALA A 151 22.82 -6.82 22.95
CA ALA A 151 23.96 -5.91 22.98
C ALA A 151 24.35 -5.47 21.55
N GLY A 152 24.68 -4.19 21.39
CA GLY A 152 25.01 -3.58 20.11
C GLY A 152 24.12 -2.38 19.76
N THR A 153 24.23 -1.92 18.50
CA THR A 153 23.48 -0.77 17.99
C THR A 153 22.35 -1.22 17.08
N TRP A 154 21.13 -0.78 17.37
CA TRP A 154 19.94 -1.06 16.57
C TRP A 154 19.33 0.24 16.05
N THR A 155 18.96 0.27 14.77
CA THR A 155 18.20 1.38 14.21
C THR A 155 16.90 0.84 13.66
N GLY A 156 15.78 1.32 14.16
CA GLY A 156 14.47 0.80 13.77
C GLY A 156 13.32 1.52 14.45
N ARG A 157 12.10 1.11 14.14
CA ARG A 157 10.90 1.68 14.74
C ARG A 157 10.57 1.03 16.05
N VAL A 158 10.22 1.87 17.01
CA VAL A 158 10.00 1.47 18.38
C VAL A 158 8.54 1.07 18.62
N LEU A 159 8.32 -0.02 19.35
CA LEU A 159 7.07 -0.35 20.00
C LEU A 159 7.22 0.02 21.48
N VAL A 160 6.48 1.04 21.91
CA VAL A 160 6.57 1.61 23.26
C VAL A 160 5.64 0.86 24.19
N ARG A 161 6.16 0.43 25.35
CA ARG A 161 5.35 -0.09 26.47
C ARG A 161 5.32 0.92 27.60
N ALA A 162 4.23 0.93 28.36
CA ALA A 162 4.07 1.85 29.50
C ALA A 162 5.13 1.66 30.59
N THR A 163 5.74 0.47 30.65
CA THR A 163 6.82 0.10 31.58
C THR A 163 8.15 0.81 31.29
N GLY A 164 8.28 1.54 30.18
CA GLY A 164 9.54 2.19 29.78
C GLY A 164 10.53 1.26 29.08
N PHE A 165 10.09 0.05 28.70
CA PHE A 165 10.85 -0.89 27.87
C PHE A 165 10.24 -1.02 26.49
N PHE A 166 11.09 -1.08 25.48
CA PHE A 166 10.72 -0.95 24.09
C PHE A 166 11.18 -2.15 23.27
N ASP A 167 10.42 -2.46 22.23
CA ASP A 167 10.88 -3.38 21.19
C ASP A 167 11.24 -2.59 19.93
N ILE A 168 12.26 -3.02 19.21
CA ILE A 168 12.72 -2.38 17.98
C ILE A 168 12.40 -3.29 16.81
N SER A 169 11.84 -2.70 15.76
CA SER A 169 11.45 -3.39 14.53
C SER A 169 12.10 -2.74 13.31
N VAL A 170 12.54 -3.58 12.37
CA VAL A 170 13.09 -3.18 11.08
C VAL A 170 12.28 -3.89 10.00
N GLN A 171 11.74 -3.13 9.04
CA GLN A 171 10.88 -3.66 7.96
C GLN A 171 9.73 -4.55 8.49
N GLY A 172 9.13 -4.15 9.63
CA GLY A 172 8.04 -4.90 10.26
C GLY A 172 8.46 -6.14 11.06
N LYS A 173 9.72 -6.57 11.00
CA LYS A 173 10.25 -7.67 11.81
C LYS A 173 10.83 -7.14 13.12
N ARG A 174 10.47 -7.75 14.24
CA ARG A 174 11.01 -7.39 15.56
C ARG A 174 12.44 -7.92 15.68
N VAL A 175 13.43 -7.03 15.82
CA VAL A 175 14.86 -7.38 15.85
C VAL A 175 15.45 -7.35 17.26
N ALA A 176 14.90 -6.52 18.14
CA ALA A 176 15.32 -6.45 19.54
C ALA A 176 14.12 -6.19 20.45
N GLN A 177 14.17 -6.70 21.69
CA GLN A 177 13.03 -6.66 22.61
C GLN A 177 13.45 -6.25 24.01
N GLY A 178 12.56 -5.56 24.72
CA GLY A 178 12.79 -5.20 26.12
C GLY A 178 13.97 -4.24 26.34
N ILE A 179 14.22 -3.33 25.39
CA ILE A 179 15.28 -2.31 25.51
C ILE A 179 14.76 -1.15 26.37
N ALA A 180 15.47 -0.81 27.44
CA ALA A 180 15.09 0.34 28.26
C ALA A 180 15.16 1.65 27.46
N TYR A 181 14.20 2.56 27.69
CA TYR A 181 14.10 3.84 26.97
C TYR A 181 15.39 4.68 27.04
N LYS A 182 16.16 4.56 28.13
CA LYS A 182 17.43 5.28 28.36
C LYS A 182 18.49 4.97 27.30
N HIS A 183 18.41 3.79 26.69
CA HIS A 183 19.31 3.37 25.62
C HIS A 183 18.86 3.82 24.24
N CYS A 184 17.66 4.41 24.12
CA CYS A 184 17.07 4.83 22.85
C CYS A 184 17.25 6.35 22.65
N ARG A 185 17.65 6.74 21.43
CA ARG A 185 17.62 8.12 20.95
C ARG A 185 16.68 8.22 19.75
N ILE A 186 15.82 9.23 19.75
CA ILE A 186 14.90 9.48 18.63
C ILE A 186 15.69 10.04 17.45
N LEU A 187 15.51 9.41 16.29
CA LEU A 187 15.97 9.92 15.00
C LEU A 187 14.84 10.63 14.26
N GLN A 188 13.62 10.08 14.31
CA GLN A 188 12.45 10.64 13.64
C GLN A 188 11.18 10.34 14.44
N ARG A 189 10.30 11.34 14.58
CA ARG A 189 8.97 11.17 15.19
C ARG A 189 8.02 10.44 14.24
N ASN A 190 7.03 9.75 14.81
CA ASN A 190 5.99 9.08 14.05
C ASN A 190 5.06 10.10 13.35
N GLY A 191 5.37 10.42 12.09
CA GLY A 191 4.53 11.26 11.22
C GLY A 191 3.34 10.55 10.57
N GLY A 192 3.21 9.23 10.74
CA GLY A 192 2.26 8.38 10.01
C GLY A 192 2.80 7.80 8.69
N TRP A 193 4.07 8.06 8.38
CA TRP A 193 4.75 7.57 7.18
C TRP A 193 5.99 6.76 7.55
N THR A 194 6.24 5.70 6.78
CA THR A 194 7.52 4.97 6.73
C THR A 194 8.20 5.25 5.40
N VAL A 195 9.48 5.58 5.47
CA VAL A 195 10.35 5.75 4.32
C VAL A 195 11.36 4.63 4.36
N GLU A 196 11.45 3.86 3.28
CA GLU A 196 12.39 2.76 3.13
C GLU A 196 13.13 2.91 1.80
N GLN A 197 14.45 2.69 1.81
CA GLN A 197 15.24 2.67 0.59
C GLN A 197 15.28 1.25 0.05
N LYS A 198 14.85 1.07 -1.20
CA LYS A 198 14.84 -0.22 -1.92
C LYS A 198 15.82 -0.12 -3.09
N THR A 199 16.76 -1.05 -3.17
CA THR A 199 17.61 -1.19 -4.36
C THR A 199 16.75 -1.60 -5.54
N VAL A 200 16.95 -0.94 -6.68
CA VAL A 200 16.24 -1.27 -7.89
C VAL A 200 16.88 -2.51 -8.50
N SER A 201 16.12 -3.59 -8.62
CA SER A 201 16.52 -4.73 -9.45
C SER A 201 16.31 -4.36 -10.91
N ALA A 202 17.37 -4.43 -11.70
CA ALA A 202 17.29 -4.43 -13.16
C ALA A 202 16.56 -5.70 -13.63
#